data_AF-A0A927NSQ5-F1
#
_entry.id   AF-A0A927NSQ5-F1
#
_cell.length_a   1.000
_cell.length_b   1.000
_cell.length_c   1.000
_cell.angle_alpha   90.00
_cell.angle_beta   90.00
_cell.angle_gamma   90.00
#
_symmetry.space_group_name_H-M   'P 1'
#
loop_
_entity.id
_entity.type
_entity.pdbx_description
1 polymer ?
#
loop_
_entity_poly.entity_id
_entity_poly.type
_entity_poly.pdbx_seq_one_letter_code
_entity_poly.pdbx_strand_id
1 'polypeptide(L)'
;MKLNKIWGYGHLFAFSGVDGRNRYYNDFVGTLGWKPLEFFFNDEWMKIYFPIKGRKSFRAVTGDFVDAKTQSGDFFIAFAGADTLVGYTPVLPTFRSQIKYHHRFTCGVDIYFRGSDSYAFYHKKMENGLYKFVIHHSVSWTLARGRALHYIDIDVEELKKARYGYFKNMPKCKDKRYESLYYKAISTNKVNVHSPEGKIPCRWTTPDRVPHRHMWLWDSAFHAMAITTYNGELAKDALRAVFSMQREDGLIATVMTPDDCGSTTQPQVLAWAVWSVYQKTGDKAFLQESVNALDRYLTWDMENRDTNNNGLLEWFTEPDYTDCKCGESGWDNSPR
;
A
#
# COMPACT_ATOMS: atom_id res chain seq x y z
N MET A 1 12.09 -19.67 -5.21
CA MET A 1 11.59 -18.31 -4.90
C MET A 1 12.62 -17.31 -5.39
N LYS A 2 12.29 -16.64 -6.49
CA LYS A 2 13.08 -15.55 -7.07
C LYS A 2 12.33 -14.25 -6.84
N LEU A 3 12.69 -13.50 -5.79
CA LEU A 3 12.12 -12.17 -5.56
C LEU A 3 12.68 -11.15 -6.56
N ASN A 4 11.96 -10.04 -6.72
CA ASN A 4 12.46 -8.89 -7.48
C ASN A 4 13.77 -8.38 -6.89
N LYS A 5 14.76 -8.14 -7.76
CA LYS A 5 16.08 -7.60 -7.41
C LYS A 5 16.37 -6.28 -8.10
N ILE A 6 15.38 -5.73 -8.80
CA ILE A 6 15.51 -4.51 -9.58
C ILE A 6 15.09 -3.34 -8.69
N TRP A 7 16.02 -2.41 -8.54
CA TRP A 7 15.77 -1.09 -7.99
C TRP A 7 15.19 -0.19 -9.08
N GLY A 8 14.12 0.54 -8.79
CA GLY A 8 13.48 1.43 -9.75
C GLY A 8 12.83 2.62 -9.05
N TYR A 9 13.01 3.81 -9.62
CA TYR A 9 12.39 5.04 -9.14
C TYR A 9 10.86 4.91 -9.11
N GLY A 10 10.22 5.52 -8.11
CA GLY A 10 8.76 5.54 -7.97
C GLY A 10 8.16 4.23 -7.46
N HIS A 11 8.96 3.19 -7.22
CA HIS A 11 8.44 1.98 -6.57
C HIS A 11 7.96 2.33 -5.16
N LEU A 12 6.67 2.12 -4.91
CA LEU A 12 6.04 2.32 -3.62
C LEU A 12 6.75 1.51 -2.52
N PHE A 13 6.94 2.15 -1.37
CA PHE A 13 7.59 1.60 -0.18
C PHE A 13 6.78 1.99 1.07
N ALA A 14 5.94 1.07 1.57
CA ALA A 14 4.99 1.33 2.66
C ALA A 14 4.77 0.11 3.55
N PHE A 15 4.14 0.33 4.72
CA PHE A 15 3.69 -0.74 5.59
C PHE A 15 2.31 -1.27 5.17
N SER A 16 2.21 -2.59 5.03
CA SER A 16 0.98 -3.26 4.57
C SER A 16 0.00 -3.54 5.72
N GLY A 17 -1.29 -3.36 5.44
CA GLY A 17 -2.41 -3.82 6.28
C GLY A 17 -2.43 -5.34 6.50
N VAL A 18 -1.66 -6.10 5.71
CA VAL A 18 -1.44 -7.54 5.91
C VAL A 18 -0.48 -7.82 7.06
N ASP A 19 0.50 -6.94 7.30
CA ASP A 19 1.51 -7.11 8.35
C ASP A 19 1.08 -6.49 9.69
N GLY A 20 0.09 -5.60 9.69
CA GLY A 20 -0.44 -4.97 10.90
C GLY A 20 -1.32 -3.77 10.59
N ARG A 21 -1.68 -3.01 11.63
CA ARG A 21 -2.51 -1.81 11.47
C ARG A 21 -1.75 -0.70 10.74
N ASN A 22 -2.40 -0.13 9.72
CA ASN A 22 -1.98 1.04 8.97
C ASN A 22 -3.19 2.00 8.84
N ARG A 23 -3.01 3.20 8.29
CA ARG A 23 -4.01 4.29 8.25
C ARG A 23 -4.03 5.01 6.91
N TYR A 24 -5.20 5.49 6.55
CA TYR A 24 -5.45 6.23 5.33
C TYR A 24 -4.84 7.64 5.33
N TYR A 25 -4.91 8.37 6.45
CA TYR A 25 -4.51 9.78 6.48
C TYR A 25 -3.03 10.05 6.77
N ASN A 26 -2.42 9.28 7.66
CA ASN A 26 -1.19 9.68 8.35
C ASN A 26 -0.12 8.58 8.38
N ASP A 27 -0.14 7.67 7.42
CA ASP A 27 0.91 6.66 7.35
C ASP A 27 2.20 7.22 6.76
N PHE A 28 3.32 6.73 7.30
CA PHE A 28 4.63 6.96 6.74
C PHE A 28 4.84 6.13 5.47
N VAL A 29 4.41 6.71 4.34
CA VAL A 29 4.50 6.09 3.01
C VAL A 29 5.60 6.76 2.20
N GLY A 30 6.37 5.96 1.46
CA GLY A 30 7.43 6.47 0.63
C GLY A 30 7.52 5.80 -0.74
N THR A 31 8.48 6.26 -1.54
CA THR A 31 8.86 5.67 -2.82
C THR A 31 10.37 5.53 -2.91
N LEU A 32 10.85 4.62 -3.76
CA LEU A 32 12.28 4.48 -4.03
C LEU A 32 12.76 5.63 -4.94
N GLY A 33 13.93 6.17 -4.63
CA GLY A 33 14.60 7.19 -5.43
C GLY A 33 15.34 6.64 -6.65
N TRP A 34 15.89 7.51 -7.48
CA TRP A 34 16.66 7.10 -8.65
C TRP A 34 18.02 6.52 -8.27
N LYS A 35 18.60 6.94 -7.12
CA LYS A 35 19.83 6.33 -6.60
C LYS A 35 19.49 5.06 -5.81
N PRO A 36 20.26 3.97 -5.98
CA PRO A 36 20.13 2.79 -5.13
C PRO A 36 20.23 3.15 -3.64
N LEU A 37 19.28 2.66 -2.84
CA LEU A 37 19.16 2.94 -1.40
C LEU A 37 18.81 4.40 -1.06
N GLU A 38 18.07 5.07 -1.95
CA GLU A 38 17.44 6.37 -1.72
C GLU A 38 15.92 6.17 -1.54
N PHE A 39 15.35 6.80 -0.52
CA PHE A 39 13.94 6.68 -0.20
C PHE A 39 13.36 8.08 -0.03
N PHE A 40 12.22 8.32 -0.66
CA PHE A 40 11.44 9.55 -0.56
C PHE A 40 10.20 9.30 0.29
N PHE A 41 9.86 10.23 1.16
CA PHE A 41 8.67 10.20 2.01
C PHE A 41 8.01 11.58 2.06
N ASN A 42 6.72 11.62 2.42
CA ASN A 42 5.91 12.84 2.49
C ASN A 42 5.99 13.65 1.19
N ASP A 43 5.45 13.10 0.10
CA ASP A 43 5.43 13.75 -1.22
C ASP A 43 6.82 14.25 -1.68
N GLU A 44 7.83 13.41 -1.45
CA GLU A 44 9.24 13.65 -1.79
C GLU A 44 9.93 14.80 -1.04
N TRP A 45 9.32 15.33 0.02
CA TRP A 45 9.96 16.37 0.83
C TRP A 45 11.05 15.82 1.74
N MET A 46 10.90 14.61 2.27
CA MET A 46 11.93 13.97 3.11
C MET A 46 12.65 12.87 2.32
N LYS A 47 13.97 12.98 2.27
CA LYS A 47 14.85 12.04 1.59
C LYS A 47 15.80 11.37 2.56
N ILE A 48 15.78 10.05 2.56
CA ILE A 48 16.70 9.20 3.32
C ILE A 48 17.59 8.48 2.32
N TYR A 49 18.89 8.76 2.35
CA TYR A 49 19.85 8.16 1.42
C TYR A 49 20.99 7.49 2.16
N PHE A 50 21.25 6.21 1.85
CA PHE A 50 22.37 5.45 2.40
C PHE A 50 23.56 5.52 1.43
N PRO A 51 24.62 6.31 1.69
CA PRO A 51 25.69 6.61 0.75
C PRO A 51 26.74 5.48 0.66
N ILE A 52 26.30 4.24 0.51
CA ILE A 52 27.18 3.07 0.41
C ILE A 52 27.89 3.10 -0.95
N LYS A 53 29.24 3.08 -0.94
CA LYS A 53 30.05 3.09 -2.16
C LYS A 53 30.06 1.72 -2.85
N GLY A 54 30.41 1.71 -4.14
CA GLY A 54 30.55 0.48 -4.91
C GLY A 54 29.23 -0.16 -5.36
N ARG A 55 29.34 -1.39 -5.87
CA ARG A 55 28.21 -2.16 -6.43
C ARG A 55 27.31 -2.71 -5.32
N LYS A 56 25.99 -2.63 -5.53
CA LYS A 56 24.96 -3.22 -4.66
C LYS A 56 24.40 -4.45 -5.36
N SER A 57 24.44 -5.60 -4.68
CA SER A 57 23.79 -6.82 -5.15
C SER A 57 22.50 -7.01 -4.36
N PHE A 58 21.37 -6.63 -4.94
CA PHE A 58 20.07 -6.78 -4.30
C PHE A 58 19.67 -8.25 -4.22
N ARG A 59 19.33 -8.69 -3.01
CA ARG A 59 18.70 -9.99 -2.73
C ARG A 59 17.18 -9.89 -2.91
N ALA A 60 16.61 -8.76 -2.48
CA ALA A 60 15.19 -8.43 -2.63
C ALA A 60 14.96 -6.91 -2.65
N VAL A 61 14.06 -6.45 -3.51
CA VAL A 61 13.51 -5.09 -3.55
C VAL A 61 11.99 -5.21 -3.65
N THR A 62 11.32 -5.08 -2.52
CA THR A 62 9.86 -5.23 -2.37
C THR A 62 9.23 -3.92 -1.92
N GLY A 63 7.91 -3.89 -1.78
CA GLY A 63 7.15 -2.72 -1.35
C GLY A 63 7.26 -2.44 0.16
N ASP A 64 7.82 -3.33 0.96
CA ASP A 64 7.87 -3.17 2.43
C ASP A 64 9.25 -3.52 3.04
N PHE A 65 10.16 -4.11 2.25
CA PHE A 65 11.56 -4.29 2.63
C PHE A 65 12.54 -4.29 1.44
N VAL A 66 13.80 -3.93 1.74
CA VAL A 66 14.93 -4.04 0.82
C VAL A 66 16.06 -4.78 1.50
N ASP A 67 16.66 -5.72 0.76
CA ASP A 67 17.78 -6.52 1.22
C ASP A 67 18.89 -6.54 0.16
N ALA A 68 20.11 -6.18 0.54
CA ALA A 68 21.24 -6.12 -0.36
C ALA A 68 22.54 -6.56 0.30
N LYS A 69 23.42 -7.14 -0.50
CA LYS A 69 24.84 -7.30 -0.18
C LYS A 69 25.63 -6.17 -0.82
N THR A 70 26.47 -5.50 -0.04
CA THR A 70 27.34 -4.42 -0.51
C THR A 70 28.80 -4.75 -0.24
N GLN A 71 29.72 -3.96 -0.81
CA GLN A 71 31.16 -4.14 -0.56
C GLN A 71 31.55 -3.86 0.90
N SER A 72 30.81 -2.99 1.59
CA SER A 72 31.08 -2.59 2.96
C SER A 72 30.32 -3.40 4.01
N GLY A 73 29.52 -4.38 3.59
CA GLY A 73 28.69 -5.20 4.47
C GLY A 73 27.26 -5.39 3.96
N ASP A 74 26.47 -6.15 4.70
CA ASP A 74 25.07 -6.38 4.37
C ASP A 74 24.21 -5.15 4.72
N PHE A 75 23.16 -4.93 3.93
CA PHE A 75 22.15 -3.90 4.13
C PHE A 75 20.77 -4.54 4.19
N PHE A 76 19.97 -4.13 5.18
CA PHE A 76 18.57 -4.51 5.27
C PHE A 76 17.77 -3.35 5.85
N ILE A 77 16.59 -3.10 5.29
CA ILE A 77 15.61 -2.14 5.81
C ILE A 77 14.21 -2.70 5.59
N ALA A 78 13.36 -2.57 6.60
CA ALA A 78 11.95 -2.96 6.52
C ALA A 78 11.10 -2.10 7.46
N PHE A 79 9.81 -2.01 7.17
CA PHE A 79 8.86 -1.48 8.14
C PHE A 79 8.67 -2.47 9.30
N ALA A 80 8.84 -1.99 10.54
CA ALA A 80 8.46 -2.68 11.78
C ALA A 80 7.03 -2.35 12.21
N GLY A 81 6.48 -1.23 11.72
CA GLY A 81 5.11 -0.78 11.89
C GLY A 81 4.84 0.40 10.95
N ALA A 82 3.61 0.91 10.91
CA ALA A 82 3.18 1.92 9.95
C ALA A 82 4.08 3.16 9.85
N ASP A 83 4.70 3.57 10.97
CA ASP A 83 5.56 4.76 11.04
C ASP A 83 7.04 4.46 11.29
N THR A 84 7.45 3.19 11.25
CA THR A 84 8.77 2.79 11.75
C THR A 84 9.51 1.93 10.75
N LEU A 85 10.67 2.41 10.32
CA LEU A 85 11.66 1.64 9.59
C LEU A 85 12.76 1.19 10.53
N VAL A 86 13.17 -0.07 10.40
CA VAL A 86 14.29 -0.64 11.14
C VAL A 86 15.18 -1.41 10.19
N GLY A 87 16.44 -1.59 10.58
CA GLY A 87 17.37 -2.28 9.73
C GLY A 87 18.79 -2.25 10.23
N TYR A 88 19.68 -2.67 9.33
CA TYR A 88 21.11 -2.50 9.51
C TYR A 88 21.77 -2.03 8.22
N THR A 89 22.84 -1.26 8.39
CA THR A 89 23.58 -0.66 7.28
C THR A 89 25.06 -0.56 7.63
N PRO A 90 25.99 -0.74 6.66
CA PRO A 90 27.40 -0.48 6.89
C PRO A 90 27.73 1.01 7.00
N VAL A 91 26.87 1.89 6.50
CA VAL A 91 27.06 3.34 6.49
C VAL A 91 25.78 4.03 6.93
N LEU A 92 25.90 5.00 7.86
CA LEU A 92 24.76 5.77 8.34
C LEU A 92 24.11 6.56 7.18
N PRO A 93 22.77 6.67 7.17
CA PRO A 93 22.06 7.44 6.17
C PRO A 93 22.30 8.94 6.33
N THR A 94 22.02 9.66 5.24
CA THR A 94 21.88 11.11 5.24
C THR A 94 20.42 11.47 5.09
N PHE A 95 19.97 12.43 5.90
CA PHE A 95 18.63 13.01 5.83
C PHE A 95 18.71 14.33 5.10
N ARG A 96 17.91 14.49 4.04
CA ARG A 96 17.78 15.76 3.32
C ARG A 96 16.32 16.07 3.17
N SER A 97 15.95 17.31 3.43
CA SER A 97 14.59 17.77 3.22
C SER A 97 14.58 18.98 2.29
N GLN A 98 13.55 19.08 1.46
CA GLN A 98 13.29 20.28 0.65
C GLN A 98 12.92 21.48 1.53
N ILE A 99 12.45 21.21 2.76
CA ILE A 99 12.07 22.22 3.74
C ILE A 99 12.96 22.15 4.98
N LYS A 100 13.14 23.27 5.67
CA LYS A 100 13.99 23.35 6.87
C LYS A 100 13.29 22.72 8.10
N TYR A 101 13.94 21.71 8.68
CA TYR A 101 13.56 21.12 9.97
C TYR A 101 14.46 21.66 11.08
N HIS A 102 13.92 21.78 12.29
CA HIS A 102 14.73 21.93 13.49
C HIS A 102 15.39 20.60 13.81
N HIS A 103 16.62 20.65 14.32
CA HIS A 103 17.35 19.46 14.77
C HIS A 103 17.56 19.51 16.27
N ARG A 104 17.43 18.34 16.92
CA ARG A 104 17.73 18.14 18.33
C ARG A 104 18.33 16.76 18.51
N PHE A 105 19.44 16.67 19.24
CA PHE A 105 20.00 15.41 19.70
C PHE A 105 19.70 15.21 21.19
N THR A 106 19.09 14.08 21.56
CA THR A 106 18.75 13.78 22.96
C THR A 106 18.59 12.28 23.15
N CYS A 107 19.07 11.75 24.29
CA CYS A 107 18.99 10.31 24.61
C CYS A 107 19.56 9.39 23.52
N GLY A 108 20.59 9.83 22.78
CA GLY A 108 21.17 9.06 21.68
C GLY A 108 20.33 9.01 20.41
N VAL A 109 19.35 9.91 20.26
CA VAL A 109 18.45 9.99 19.10
C VAL A 109 18.59 11.35 18.44
N ASP A 110 18.82 11.35 17.13
CA ASP A 110 18.70 12.53 16.28
C ASP A 110 17.24 12.77 15.94
N ILE A 111 16.74 13.99 16.15
CA ILE A 111 15.34 14.32 15.92
C ILE A 111 15.26 15.52 15.00
N TYR A 112 14.56 15.35 13.88
CA TYR A 112 14.27 16.39 12.91
C TYR A 112 12.77 16.70 12.99
N PHE A 113 12.39 17.93 13.34
CA PHE A 113 10.97 18.26 13.53
C PHE A 113 10.59 19.66 13.00
N ARG A 114 9.33 19.79 12.58
CA ARG A 114 8.69 21.04 12.16
C ARG A 114 7.20 20.94 12.40
N GLY A 115 6.64 21.83 13.23
CA GLY A 115 5.22 21.77 13.59
C GLY A 115 4.85 20.39 14.13
N SER A 116 3.85 19.76 13.53
CA SER A 116 3.39 18.40 13.83
C SER A 116 4.04 17.31 12.97
N ASP A 117 5.21 17.55 12.39
CA ASP A 117 5.91 16.57 11.57
C ASP A 117 7.31 16.32 12.16
N SER A 118 7.58 15.08 12.57
CA SER A 118 8.80 14.73 13.31
C SER A 118 9.36 13.39 12.92
N TYR A 119 10.68 13.34 12.73
CA TYR A 119 11.45 12.14 12.45
C TYR A 119 12.48 11.93 13.54
N ALA A 120 12.49 10.74 14.13
CA ALA A 120 13.53 10.30 15.05
C ALA A 120 14.41 9.26 14.36
N PHE A 121 15.72 9.42 14.51
CA PHE A 121 16.73 8.51 14.02
C PHE A 121 17.60 8.05 15.18
N TYR A 122 17.52 6.76 15.48
CA TYR A 122 18.40 6.08 16.41
C TYR A 122 19.35 5.16 15.64
N HIS A 123 20.60 5.05 16.09
CA HIS A 123 21.52 4.05 15.59
C HIS A 123 22.50 3.55 16.65
N LYS A 124 22.95 2.29 16.50
CA LYS A 124 23.97 1.66 17.34
C LYS A 124 24.92 0.84 16.48
N LYS A 125 26.22 1.02 16.66
CA LYS A 125 27.23 0.17 16.02
C LYS A 125 27.24 -1.21 16.67
N MET A 126 27.18 -2.25 15.87
CA MET A 126 27.21 -3.66 16.28
C MET A 126 28.65 -4.19 16.22
N GLU A 127 28.89 -5.34 16.88
CA GLU A 127 30.22 -5.97 16.92
C GLU A 127 30.75 -6.35 15.54
N ASN A 128 29.86 -6.71 14.62
CA ASN A 128 30.20 -7.01 13.22
C ASN A 128 30.51 -5.77 12.36
N GLY A 129 30.54 -4.58 12.96
CA GLY A 129 30.88 -3.31 12.32
C GLY A 129 29.71 -2.60 11.62
N LEU A 130 28.54 -3.24 11.47
CA LEU A 130 27.34 -2.61 10.91
C LEU A 130 26.65 -1.72 11.95
N TYR A 131 25.81 -0.80 11.49
CA TYR A 131 24.92 0.01 12.33
C TYR A 131 23.51 -0.58 12.29
N LYS A 132 22.99 -0.99 13.44
CA LYS A 132 21.54 -1.18 13.62
C LYS A 132 20.90 0.20 13.71
N PHE A 133 19.76 0.41 13.06
CA PHE A 133 19.08 1.70 13.08
C PHE A 133 17.56 1.58 13.21
N VAL A 134 16.96 2.66 13.70
CA VAL A 134 15.52 2.90 13.73
C VAL A 134 15.25 4.30 13.18
N ILE A 135 14.32 4.41 12.24
CA ILE A 135 13.77 5.68 11.76
C ILE A 135 12.28 5.64 12.08
N HIS A 136 11.79 6.64 12.82
CA HIS A 136 10.39 6.72 13.22
C HIS A 136 9.80 8.08 12.86
N HIS A 137 8.64 8.08 12.22
CA HIS A 137 7.85 9.28 11.91
C HIS A 137 6.72 9.46 12.93
N SER A 138 6.43 10.68 13.37
CA SER A 138 5.33 10.93 14.31
C SER A 138 4.91 12.40 14.28
N VAL A 139 3.73 12.66 14.84
CA VAL A 139 3.16 14.01 14.95
C VAL A 139 3.84 14.95 15.97
N SER A 140 4.83 14.46 16.72
CA SER A 140 5.53 15.21 17.75
C SER A 140 6.91 14.61 17.97
N TRP A 141 7.90 15.47 18.25
CA TRP A 141 9.28 15.07 18.44
C TRP A 141 9.47 14.21 19.71
N THR A 142 8.65 14.40 20.74
CA THR A 142 8.71 13.60 21.98
C THR A 142 8.21 12.18 21.73
N LEU A 143 7.09 12.04 21.00
CA LEU A 143 6.55 10.75 20.59
C LEU A 143 7.51 10.05 19.62
N ALA A 144 8.06 10.78 18.65
CA ALA A 144 9.01 10.24 17.69
C ALA A 144 10.22 9.61 18.41
N ARG A 145 10.80 10.33 19.37
CA ARG A 145 11.90 9.83 20.20
C ARG A 145 11.50 8.61 21.01
N GLY A 146 10.38 8.68 21.72
CA GLY A 146 9.91 7.58 22.58
C GLY A 146 9.68 6.29 21.80
N ARG A 147 9.09 6.39 20.61
CA ARG A 147 8.86 5.24 19.73
C ARG A 147 10.14 4.74 19.09
N ALA A 148 11.06 5.61 18.67
CA ALA A 148 12.37 5.17 18.18
C ALA A 148 13.13 4.34 19.23
N LEU A 149 13.11 4.78 20.49
CA LEU A 149 13.70 4.03 21.61
C LEU A 149 12.95 2.75 21.93
N HIS A 150 11.62 2.67 21.72
CA HIS A 150 10.87 1.43 21.89
C HIS A 150 11.29 0.35 20.88
N TYR A 151 11.62 0.73 19.65
CA TYR A 151 12.00 -0.20 18.59
C TYR A 151 13.51 -0.54 18.56
N ILE A 152 14.32 0.00 19.48
CA ILE A 152 15.76 -0.27 19.51
C ILE A 152 16.07 -1.77 19.67
N ASP A 153 15.27 -2.48 20.46
CA ASP A 153 15.52 -3.87 20.84
C ASP A 153 14.84 -4.87 19.90
N ILE A 154 14.17 -4.39 18.84
CA ILE A 154 13.53 -5.29 17.87
C ILE A 154 14.55 -6.26 17.26
N ASP A 155 14.18 -7.53 17.15
CA ASP A 155 14.99 -8.50 16.42
C ASP A 155 14.81 -8.28 14.91
N VAL A 156 15.80 -7.63 14.30
CA VAL A 156 15.79 -7.31 12.87
C VAL A 156 15.93 -8.58 12.01
N GLU A 157 16.59 -9.62 12.52
CA GLU A 157 16.72 -10.89 11.80
C GLU A 157 15.42 -11.71 11.86
N GLU A 158 14.69 -11.66 12.98
CA GLU A 158 13.33 -12.20 13.05
C GLU A 158 12.38 -11.46 12.11
N LEU A 159 12.41 -10.11 12.10
CA LEU A 159 11.64 -9.31 11.17
C LEU A 159 11.96 -9.67 9.71
N LYS A 160 13.25 -9.81 9.38
CA LYS A 160 13.71 -10.25 8.06
C LYS A 160 13.16 -11.63 7.72
N LYS A 161 13.22 -12.60 8.64
CA LYS A 161 12.64 -13.94 8.45
C LYS A 161 11.13 -13.86 8.19
N ALA A 162 10.39 -13.03 8.91
CA ALA A 162 8.95 -12.84 8.70
C ALA A 162 8.65 -12.26 7.31
N ARG A 163 9.38 -11.24 6.88
CA ARG A 163 9.22 -10.61 5.54
C ARG A 163 9.47 -11.60 4.40
N TYR A 164 10.54 -12.38 4.49
CA TYR A 164 10.78 -13.47 3.52
C TYR A 164 9.78 -14.62 3.66
N GLY A 165 9.33 -14.91 4.89
CA GLY A 165 8.36 -15.95 5.21
C GLY A 165 7.02 -15.74 4.53
N TYR A 166 6.55 -14.49 4.46
CA TYR A 166 5.35 -14.12 3.72
C TYR A 166 5.36 -14.66 2.28
N PHE A 167 6.43 -14.39 1.53
CA PHE A 167 6.54 -14.85 0.14
C PHE A 167 6.80 -16.36 0.01
N LYS A 168 7.48 -16.98 0.99
CA LYS A 168 7.71 -18.43 1.00
C LYS A 168 6.41 -19.22 1.16
N ASN A 169 5.44 -18.65 1.88
CA ASN A 169 4.14 -19.27 2.13
C ASN A 169 3.14 -19.05 1.00
N MET A 170 3.48 -18.25 -0.01
CA MET A 170 2.62 -18.04 -1.18
C MET A 170 2.66 -19.24 -2.13
N PRO A 171 1.59 -19.47 -2.90
CA PRO A 171 1.61 -20.41 -4.01
C PRO A 171 2.79 -20.14 -4.94
N LYS A 172 3.44 -21.20 -5.42
CA LYS A 172 4.59 -21.07 -6.31
C LYS A 172 4.11 -20.63 -7.69
N CYS A 173 4.85 -19.71 -8.30
CA CYS A 173 4.64 -19.37 -9.71
C CYS A 173 4.74 -20.64 -10.57
N LYS A 174 3.71 -20.88 -11.40
CA LYS A 174 3.65 -22.07 -12.27
C LYS A 174 4.74 -22.04 -13.35
N ASP A 175 5.03 -20.86 -13.90
CA ASP A 175 6.05 -20.66 -14.92
C ASP A 175 7.27 -19.93 -14.34
N LYS A 176 8.40 -20.65 -14.26
CA LYS A 176 9.65 -20.13 -13.69
C LYS A 176 10.19 -18.90 -14.42
N ARG A 177 9.82 -18.68 -15.70
CA ARG A 177 10.23 -17.48 -16.46
C ARG A 177 9.67 -16.21 -15.82
N TYR A 178 8.46 -16.29 -15.28
CA TYR A 178 7.75 -15.16 -14.67
C TYR A 178 7.85 -15.13 -13.14
N GLU A 179 8.65 -16.00 -12.51
CA GLU A 179 8.69 -16.11 -11.04
C GLU A 179 8.99 -14.77 -10.34
N SER A 180 9.93 -13.99 -10.88
CA SER A 180 10.25 -12.66 -10.33
C SER A 180 9.14 -11.64 -10.52
N LEU A 181 8.42 -11.70 -11.64
CA LEU A 181 7.30 -10.82 -11.92
C LEU A 181 6.09 -11.19 -11.03
N TYR A 182 5.85 -12.48 -10.84
CA TYR A 182 4.79 -12.99 -9.98
C TYR A 182 4.92 -12.51 -8.54
N TYR A 183 6.09 -12.68 -7.92
CA TYR A 183 6.31 -12.18 -6.55
C TYR A 183 6.38 -10.64 -6.48
N LYS A 184 6.76 -9.97 -7.57
CA LYS A 184 6.66 -8.51 -7.67
C LYS A 184 5.20 -8.05 -7.65
N ALA A 185 4.32 -8.70 -8.41
CA ALA A 185 2.89 -8.39 -8.42
C ALA A 185 2.26 -8.62 -7.03
N ILE A 186 2.58 -9.73 -6.37
CA ILE A 186 2.15 -9.96 -4.98
C ILE A 186 2.67 -8.87 -4.05
N SER A 187 3.94 -8.48 -4.19
CA SER A 187 4.52 -7.40 -3.38
C SER A 187 3.80 -6.06 -3.60
N THR A 188 3.40 -5.74 -4.83
CA THR A 188 2.63 -4.53 -5.15
C THR A 188 1.23 -4.59 -4.54
N ASN A 189 0.51 -5.70 -4.73
CA ASN A 189 -0.81 -5.87 -4.12
C ASN A 189 -0.74 -5.78 -2.59
N LYS A 190 0.27 -6.43 -1.99
CA LYS A 190 0.47 -6.44 -0.53
C LYS A 190 0.57 -5.03 0.04
N VAL A 191 1.43 -4.18 -0.52
CA VAL A 191 1.70 -2.85 0.04
C VAL A 191 0.48 -1.92 -0.07
N ASN A 192 -0.42 -2.18 -1.02
CA ASN A 192 -1.67 -1.44 -1.22
C ASN A 192 -2.84 -1.92 -0.35
N VAL A 193 -2.63 -2.90 0.54
CA VAL A 193 -3.66 -3.32 1.49
C VAL A 193 -3.71 -2.36 2.68
N HIS A 194 -4.89 -1.90 3.03
CA HIS A 194 -5.19 -1.20 4.26
C HIS A 194 -5.83 -2.12 5.30
N SER A 195 -5.59 -1.82 6.58
CA SER A 195 -6.38 -2.36 7.69
C SER A 195 -7.74 -1.66 7.82
N PRO A 196 -8.71 -2.25 8.56
CA PRO A 196 -10.01 -1.63 8.82
C PRO A 196 -9.88 -0.21 9.38
N GLU A 197 -10.70 0.71 8.88
CA GLU A 197 -10.70 2.12 9.29
C GLU A 197 -12.05 2.79 8.98
N GLY A 198 -12.54 3.60 9.92
CA GLY A 198 -13.80 4.34 9.75
C GLY A 198 -14.99 3.43 9.45
N LYS A 199 -15.72 3.74 8.39
CA LYS A 199 -16.87 2.98 7.88
C LYS A 199 -16.49 1.67 7.21
N ILE A 200 -15.21 1.43 6.89
CA ILE A 200 -14.73 0.21 6.23
C ILE A 200 -14.27 -0.81 7.29
N PRO A 201 -15.05 -1.89 7.56
CA PRO A 201 -14.87 -2.72 8.76
C PRO A 201 -13.86 -3.87 8.56
N CYS A 202 -13.34 -4.05 7.34
CA CYS A 202 -12.45 -5.14 6.97
C CYS A 202 -11.23 -4.61 6.21
N ARG A 203 -10.30 -5.49 5.84
CA ARG A 203 -9.14 -5.08 5.02
C ARG A 203 -9.62 -4.66 3.64
N TRP A 204 -8.99 -3.64 3.09
CA TRP A 204 -9.38 -3.07 1.81
C TRP A 204 -8.16 -2.74 0.97
N THR A 205 -8.36 -2.47 -0.32
CA THR A 205 -7.27 -2.29 -1.28
C THR A 205 -7.38 -0.96 -2.00
N THR A 206 -6.23 -0.40 -2.37
CA THR A 206 -6.13 0.81 -3.18
C THR A 206 -5.27 0.54 -4.42
N PRO A 207 -5.43 1.29 -5.52
CA PRO A 207 -4.55 1.16 -6.68
C PRO A 207 -3.10 1.58 -6.37
N ASP A 208 -2.94 2.58 -5.53
CA ASP A 208 -1.70 3.13 -5.02
C ASP A 208 -1.89 3.68 -3.60
N ARG A 209 -0.81 4.14 -2.98
CA ARG A 209 -0.82 4.81 -1.67
C ARG A 209 -0.39 6.28 -1.74
N VAL A 210 0.26 6.66 -2.84
CA VAL A 210 0.72 8.01 -3.19
C VAL A 210 0.74 8.09 -4.73
N PRO A 211 0.09 9.09 -5.37
CA PRO A 211 -0.69 10.16 -4.74
C PRO A 211 -2.13 9.75 -4.41
N HIS A 212 -2.71 8.76 -5.11
CA HIS A 212 -4.06 8.32 -4.81
C HIS A 212 -4.01 7.28 -3.68
N ARG A 213 -5.08 7.25 -2.88
CA ARG A 213 -5.18 6.41 -1.67
C ARG A 213 -6.60 5.94 -1.41
N HIS A 214 -7.50 6.27 -2.33
CA HIS A 214 -8.91 5.94 -2.20
C HIS A 214 -9.14 4.49 -2.61
N MET A 215 -10.20 3.90 -2.07
CA MET A 215 -10.73 2.64 -2.57
C MET A 215 -11.54 2.94 -3.82
N TRP A 216 -11.19 2.30 -4.94
CA TRP A 216 -11.91 2.43 -6.20
C TRP A 216 -12.72 1.17 -6.48
N LEU A 217 -13.93 1.33 -7.01
CA LEU A 217 -14.86 0.23 -7.28
C LEU A 217 -14.23 -0.80 -8.22
N TRP A 218 -13.81 -0.35 -9.41
CA TRP A 218 -13.29 -1.24 -10.45
C TRP A 218 -11.96 -1.89 -10.02
N ASP A 219 -11.05 -1.10 -9.46
CA ASP A 219 -9.75 -1.58 -9.00
C ASP A 219 -9.90 -2.65 -7.92
N SER A 220 -10.79 -2.43 -6.95
CA SER A 220 -11.05 -3.41 -5.88
C SER A 220 -11.59 -4.73 -6.41
N ALA A 221 -12.42 -4.69 -7.46
CA ALA A 221 -12.92 -5.89 -8.14
C ALA A 221 -11.77 -6.69 -8.76
N PHE A 222 -10.87 -6.04 -9.49
CA PHE A 222 -9.71 -6.69 -10.10
C PHE A 222 -8.66 -7.14 -9.08
N HIS A 223 -8.43 -6.35 -8.04
CA HIS A 223 -7.58 -6.73 -6.93
C HIS A 223 -8.10 -8.02 -6.29
N ALA A 224 -9.39 -8.08 -5.96
CA ALA A 224 -10.01 -9.28 -5.40
C ALA A 224 -9.76 -10.50 -6.30
N MET A 225 -10.04 -10.39 -7.61
CA MET A 225 -9.79 -11.46 -8.57
C MET A 225 -8.33 -11.91 -8.59
N ALA A 226 -7.36 -11.00 -8.60
CA ALA A 226 -5.94 -11.33 -8.56
C ALA A 226 -5.54 -11.98 -7.23
N ILE A 227 -6.05 -11.46 -6.11
CA ILE A 227 -5.76 -11.92 -4.75
C ILE A 227 -6.28 -13.35 -4.53
N THR A 228 -7.37 -13.78 -5.18
CA THR A 228 -7.84 -15.17 -5.09
C THR A 228 -6.78 -16.22 -5.42
N THR A 229 -5.77 -15.85 -6.21
CA THR A 229 -4.68 -16.76 -6.58
C THR A 229 -3.76 -17.13 -5.42
N TYR A 230 -3.82 -16.40 -4.30
CA TYR A 230 -2.97 -16.65 -3.13
C TYR A 230 -3.64 -16.41 -1.76
N ASN A 231 -4.76 -15.70 -1.67
CA ASN A 231 -5.45 -15.44 -0.39
C ASN A 231 -6.96 -15.21 -0.58
N GLY A 232 -7.77 -16.27 -0.45
CA GLY A 232 -9.23 -16.19 -0.62
C GLY A 232 -9.93 -15.27 0.39
N GLU A 233 -9.48 -15.22 1.64
CA GLU A 233 -10.09 -14.36 2.66
C GLU A 233 -9.83 -12.88 2.38
N LEU A 234 -8.61 -12.52 1.98
CA LEU A 234 -8.31 -11.14 1.60
C LEU A 234 -9.05 -10.71 0.33
N ALA A 235 -9.29 -11.63 -0.62
CA ALA A 235 -10.10 -11.34 -1.79
C ALA A 235 -11.56 -11.06 -1.43
N LYS A 236 -12.13 -11.83 -0.48
CA LYS A 236 -13.47 -11.56 0.07
C LYS A 236 -13.52 -10.23 0.82
N ASP A 237 -12.51 -9.94 1.66
CA ASP A 237 -12.41 -8.67 2.38
C ASP A 237 -12.40 -7.47 1.42
N ALA A 238 -11.64 -7.54 0.32
CA ALA A 238 -11.60 -6.46 -0.67
C ALA A 238 -12.98 -6.14 -1.28
N LEU A 239 -13.82 -7.15 -1.53
CA LEU A 239 -15.19 -6.95 -2.03
C LEU A 239 -16.15 -6.52 -0.93
N ARG A 240 -16.05 -7.11 0.27
CA ARG A 240 -16.83 -6.69 1.45
C ARG A 240 -16.58 -5.24 1.82
N ALA A 241 -15.36 -4.75 1.64
CA ALA A 241 -15.02 -3.36 1.84
C ALA A 241 -15.82 -2.44 0.90
N VAL A 242 -15.89 -2.77 -0.39
CA VAL A 242 -16.72 -2.04 -1.36
C VAL A 242 -18.20 -2.08 -0.96
N PHE A 243 -18.72 -3.25 -0.64
CA PHE A 243 -20.14 -3.40 -0.23
C PHE A 243 -20.46 -2.69 1.08
N SER A 244 -19.52 -2.57 2.01
CA SER A 244 -19.71 -1.84 3.26
C SER A 244 -19.90 -0.34 3.07
N MET A 245 -19.53 0.18 1.91
CA MET A 245 -19.69 1.58 1.51
C MET A 245 -20.87 1.78 0.56
N GLN A 246 -21.68 0.74 0.30
CA GLN A 246 -22.92 0.87 -0.48
C GLN A 246 -23.90 1.77 0.27
N ARG A 247 -24.41 2.79 -0.44
CA ARG A 247 -25.40 3.73 0.11
C ARG A 247 -26.76 3.06 0.32
N GLU A 248 -27.64 3.72 1.08
CA GLU A 248 -28.99 3.23 1.36
C GLU A 248 -29.84 3.07 0.09
N ASP A 249 -29.65 3.95 -0.91
CA ASP A 249 -30.33 3.90 -2.22
C ASP A 249 -29.79 2.81 -3.15
N GLY A 250 -28.69 2.13 -2.80
CA GLY A 250 -28.10 1.05 -3.60
C GLY A 250 -26.85 1.44 -4.38
N LEU A 251 -26.50 2.74 -4.47
CA LEU A 251 -25.28 3.17 -5.15
C LEU A 251 -24.03 2.57 -4.49
N ILE A 252 -23.16 1.98 -5.31
CA ILE A 252 -21.77 1.75 -4.98
C ILE A 252 -20.94 2.79 -5.73
N ALA A 253 -20.30 3.68 -4.97
CA ALA A 253 -19.60 4.82 -5.56
C ALA A 253 -18.31 4.40 -6.27
N THR A 254 -17.90 5.18 -7.28
CA THR A 254 -16.60 5.08 -7.97
C THR A 254 -15.44 5.11 -6.99
N VAL A 255 -15.49 6.05 -6.04
CA VAL A 255 -14.45 6.33 -5.06
C VAL A 255 -15.03 6.30 -3.66
N MET A 256 -14.36 5.59 -2.77
CA MET A 256 -14.71 5.44 -1.36
C MET A 256 -13.50 5.68 -0.47
N THR A 257 -13.76 6.24 0.71
CA THR A 257 -12.78 6.51 1.76
C THR A 257 -13.29 5.96 3.09
N PRO A 258 -12.47 5.92 4.15
CA PRO A 258 -12.95 5.55 5.48
C PRO A 258 -14.13 6.39 5.99
N ASP A 259 -14.32 7.62 5.50
CA ASP A 259 -15.32 8.54 6.03
C ASP A 259 -16.52 8.72 5.10
N ASP A 260 -16.30 8.68 3.79
CA ASP A 260 -17.33 9.04 2.81
C ASP A 260 -17.15 8.34 1.45
N CYS A 261 -18.19 8.42 0.61
CA CYS A 261 -18.23 7.90 -0.75
C CYS A 261 -18.77 8.93 -1.74
N GLY A 262 -18.35 8.86 -3.00
CA GLY A 262 -18.82 9.75 -4.05
C GLY A 262 -20.29 9.55 -4.47
N SER A 263 -20.74 10.37 -5.41
CA SER A 263 -22.09 10.33 -6.00
C SER A 263 -22.15 9.70 -7.40
N THR A 264 -21.00 9.33 -7.95
CA THR A 264 -20.87 8.67 -9.26
C THR A 264 -20.56 7.20 -9.10
N THR A 265 -20.83 6.41 -10.12
CA THR A 265 -20.59 4.95 -10.19
C THR A 265 -19.52 4.59 -11.24
N GLN A 266 -19.12 3.33 -11.30
CA GLN A 266 -18.18 2.79 -12.28
C GLN A 266 -18.77 1.57 -13.01
N PRO A 267 -18.09 1.00 -14.04
CA PRO A 267 -18.63 -0.15 -14.75
C PRO A 267 -18.88 -1.35 -13.82
N GLN A 268 -20.02 -2.00 -14.00
CA GLN A 268 -20.53 -3.09 -13.13
C GLN A 268 -19.72 -4.39 -13.26
N VAL A 269 -18.49 -4.42 -12.75
CA VAL A 269 -17.64 -5.62 -12.76
C VAL A 269 -17.71 -6.44 -11.46
N LEU A 270 -18.45 -5.96 -10.45
CA LEU A 270 -18.49 -6.59 -9.13
C LEU A 270 -19.09 -8.00 -9.16
N ALA A 271 -20.14 -8.23 -9.96
CA ALA A 271 -20.73 -9.56 -10.11
C ALA A 271 -19.71 -10.58 -10.67
N TRP A 272 -18.90 -10.16 -11.64
CA TRP A 272 -17.83 -10.99 -12.19
C TRP A 272 -16.73 -11.27 -11.16
N ALA A 273 -16.34 -10.28 -10.37
CA ALA A 273 -15.37 -10.46 -9.31
C ALA A 273 -15.90 -11.40 -8.21
N VAL A 274 -17.13 -11.20 -7.73
CA VAL A 274 -17.80 -12.09 -6.74
C VAL A 274 -17.83 -13.52 -7.23
N TRP A 275 -18.26 -13.74 -8.48
CA TRP A 275 -18.28 -15.08 -9.08
C TRP A 275 -16.88 -15.69 -9.15
N SER A 276 -15.88 -14.91 -9.56
CA SER A 276 -14.48 -15.37 -9.64
C SER A 276 -13.92 -15.74 -8.27
N VAL A 277 -14.24 -14.98 -7.22
CA VAL A 277 -13.87 -15.31 -5.83
C VAL A 277 -14.58 -16.60 -5.40
N TYR A 278 -15.89 -16.71 -5.60
CA TYR A 278 -16.66 -17.90 -5.25
C TYR A 278 -16.13 -19.17 -5.94
N GLN A 279 -15.80 -19.10 -7.24
CA GLN A 279 -15.24 -20.24 -7.96
C GLN A 279 -13.92 -20.76 -7.37
N LYS A 280 -13.17 -19.90 -6.66
CA LYS A 280 -11.91 -20.27 -6.00
C LYS A 280 -12.09 -20.71 -4.56
N THR A 281 -13.03 -20.11 -3.83
CA THR A 281 -13.20 -20.34 -2.39
C THR A 281 -14.26 -21.40 -2.08
N GLY A 282 -15.27 -21.55 -2.95
CA GLY A 282 -16.47 -22.35 -2.69
C GLY A 282 -17.38 -21.79 -1.58
N ASP A 283 -17.13 -20.55 -1.15
CA ASP A 283 -17.83 -19.94 -0.01
C ASP A 283 -19.23 -19.45 -0.40
N LYS A 284 -20.24 -20.29 -0.13
CA LYS A 284 -21.65 -19.99 -0.40
C LYS A 284 -22.21 -18.87 0.48
N ALA A 285 -21.68 -18.68 1.69
CA ALA A 285 -22.13 -17.59 2.56
C ALA A 285 -21.70 -16.25 1.99
N PHE A 286 -20.43 -16.16 1.54
CA PHE A 286 -19.93 -15.00 0.81
C PHE A 286 -20.72 -14.71 -0.48
N LEU A 287 -21.09 -15.75 -1.23
CA LEU A 287 -21.92 -15.56 -2.41
C LEU A 287 -23.30 -14.99 -2.06
N GLN A 288 -23.96 -15.55 -1.04
CA GLN A 288 -25.31 -15.12 -0.63
C GLN A 288 -25.34 -13.68 -0.12
N GLU A 289 -24.36 -13.26 0.70
CA GLU A 289 -24.27 -11.86 1.16
C GLU A 289 -23.99 -10.90 -0.01
N SER A 290 -23.17 -11.32 -0.97
CA SER A 290 -22.78 -10.50 -2.12
C SER A 290 -23.96 -10.28 -3.08
N VAL A 291 -24.78 -11.31 -3.31
CA VAL A 291 -25.97 -11.20 -4.19
C VAL A 291 -26.91 -10.09 -3.74
N ASN A 292 -27.13 -9.95 -2.43
CA ASN A 292 -28.01 -8.90 -1.92
C ASN A 292 -27.48 -7.49 -2.21
N ALA A 293 -26.16 -7.28 -2.11
CA ALA A 293 -25.54 -5.99 -2.43
C ALA A 293 -25.57 -5.73 -3.94
N LEU A 294 -25.29 -6.75 -4.75
CA LEU A 294 -25.30 -6.66 -6.22
C LEU A 294 -26.70 -6.37 -6.77
N ASP A 295 -27.75 -6.98 -6.20
CA ASP A 295 -29.13 -6.74 -6.61
C ASP A 295 -29.51 -5.27 -6.42
N ARG A 296 -29.28 -4.72 -5.22
CA ARG A 296 -29.49 -3.30 -4.92
C ARG A 296 -28.70 -2.37 -5.83
N TYR A 297 -27.47 -2.74 -6.17
CA TYR A 297 -26.62 -1.94 -7.05
C TYR A 297 -27.13 -1.94 -8.49
N LEU A 298 -27.51 -3.11 -9.00
CA LEU A 298 -28.11 -3.24 -10.33
C LEU A 298 -29.45 -2.50 -10.41
N THR A 299 -30.31 -2.60 -9.38
CA THR A 299 -31.55 -1.82 -9.30
C THR A 299 -31.26 -0.33 -9.36
N TRP A 300 -30.30 0.17 -8.57
CA TRP A 300 -29.91 1.58 -8.61
C TRP A 300 -29.44 2.00 -10.00
N ASP A 301 -28.58 1.21 -10.66
CA ASP A 301 -28.10 1.55 -11.99
C ASP A 301 -29.24 1.59 -13.02
N MET A 302 -30.18 0.64 -13.00
CA MET A 302 -31.34 0.65 -13.90
C MET A 302 -32.26 1.86 -13.64
N GLU A 303 -32.43 2.26 -12.38
CA GLU A 303 -33.28 3.40 -12.02
C GLU A 303 -32.63 4.76 -12.30
N ASN A 304 -31.30 4.84 -12.28
CA ASN A 304 -30.55 6.11 -12.31
C ASN A 304 -29.67 6.30 -13.55
N ARG A 305 -29.48 5.26 -14.36
CA ARG A 305 -28.62 5.26 -15.55
C ARG A 305 -29.29 4.62 -16.77
N ASP A 306 -30.60 4.40 -16.78
CA ASP A 306 -31.38 4.03 -17.98
C ASP A 306 -32.53 5.02 -18.22
N THR A 307 -32.16 6.25 -18.57
CA THR A 307 -33.06 7.40 -18.70
C THR A 307 -34.20 7.15 -19.68
N ASN A 308 -33.93 6.38 -20.74
CA ASN A 308 -34.89 6.08 -21.80
C ASN A 308 -35.58 4.71 -21.64
N ASN A 309 -35.26 3.95 -20.60
CA ASN A 309 -35.80 2.61 -20.28
C ASN A 309 -35.65 1.59 -21.43
N ASN A 310 -34.53 1.62 -22.16
CA ASN A 310 -34.28 0.69 -23.26
C ASN A 310 -33.36 -0.48 -22.87
N GLY A 311 -32.91 -0.55 -21.61
CA GLY A 311 -32.00 -1.57 -21.10
C GLY A 311 -30.52 -1.32 -21.41
N LEU A 312 -30.16 -0.15 -21.91
CA LEU A 312 -28.77 0.26 -22.14
C LEU A 312 -28.41 1.39 -21.18
N LEU A 313 -27.46 1.11 -20.30
CA LEU A 313 -27.02 2.10 -19.32
C LEU A 313 -26.24 3.24 -19.97
N GLU A 314 -26.50 4.46 -19.50
CA GLU A 314 -25.81 5.68 -19.87
C GLU A 314 -24.83 6.10 -18.78
N TRP A 315 -23.74 6.75 -19.16
CA TRP A 315 -22.84 7.35 -18.16
C TRP A 315 -23.32 8.73 -17.74
N PHE A 316 -23.13 9.07 -16.47
CA PHE A 316 -23.17 10.46 -16.04
C PHE A 316 -21.98 11.22 -16.65
N THR A 317 -22.27 12.39 -17.24
CA THR A 317 -21.25 13.26 -17.81
C THR A 317 -21.26 14.62 -17.13
N GLU A 318 -20.07 15.16 -16.91
CA GLU A 318 -19.86 16.49 -16.33
C GLU A 318 -19.42 17.43 -17.46
N PRO A 319 -20.37 18.09 -18.16
CA PRO A 319 -20.06 18.83 -19.38
C PRO A 319 -19.07 20.00 -19.16
N ASP A 320 -19.05 20.55 -17.95
CA ASP A 320 -18.16 21.65 -17.57
C ASP A 320 -16.73 21.18 -17.20
N TYR A 321 -16.50 19.87 -17.05
CA TYR A 321 -15.20 19.31 -16.71
C TYR A 321 -14.48 18.78 -17.95
N THR A 322 -13.70 19.66 -18.59
CA THR A 322 -13.11 19.40 -19.92
C THR A 322 -12.02 18.31 -19.92
N ASP A 323 -11.35 18.09 -18.79
CA ASP A 323 -10.25 17.12 -18.66
C ASP A 323 -10.74 15.70 -18.34
N CYS A 324 -11.97 15.57 -17.81
CA CYS A 324 -12.62 14.29 -17.56
C CYS A 324 -14.14 14.44 -17.72
N LYS A 325 -14.63 14.35 -18.95
CA LYS A 325 -16.07 14.49 -19.23
C LYS A 325 -16.91 13.36 -18.62
N CYS A 326 -16.30 12.20 -18.38
CA CYS A 326 -16.99 10.99 -17.97
C CYS A 326 -16.11 10.10 -17.07
N GLY A 327 -16.01 10.46 -15.78
CA GLY A 327 -15.31 9.65 -14.80
C GLY A 327 -15.96 8.28 -14.56
N GLU A 328 -17.27 8.14 -14.79
CA GLU A 328 -17.97 6.88 -14.59
C GLU A 328 -17.53 5.78 -15.56
N SER A 329 -17.03 6.15 -16.73
CA SER A 329 -16.52 5.18 -17.71
C SER A 329 -15.21 4.51 -17.28
N GLY A 330 -14.48 5.13 -16.34
CA GLY A 330 -13.09 4.80 -16.02
C GLY A 330 -12.09 5.11 -17.13
N TRP A 331 -12.53 5.74 -18.23
CA TRP A 331 -11.71 6.17 -19.35
C TRP A 331 -11.72 7.69 -19.45
N ASP A 332 -11.18 8.33 -18.42
CA ASP A 332 -11.35 9.74 -18.07
C ASP A 332 -11.23 10.72 -19.25
N ASN A 333 -10.17 10.60 -20.04
CA ASN A 333 -9.86 11.49 -21.17
C ASN A 333 -10.07 10.83 -22.54
N SER A 334 -10.92 9.80 -22.61
CA SER A 334 -11.24 9.13 -23.86
C SER A 334 -11.89 10.10 -24.86
N PRO A 335 -11.57 10.03 -26.17
CA PRO A 335 -12.26 10.82 -27.20
C PRO A 335 -13.74 10.45 -27.42
N ARG A 336 -14.26 9.44 -26.72
CA ARG A 336 -15.57 8.83 -26.92
C ARG A 336 -16.74 9.73 -26.56
#